data_AF-A0A1M4LI22-F1
#
_entry.id   AF-A0A1M4LI22-F1
#
_cell.length_a   1.000
_cell.length_b   1.000
_cell.length_c   1.000
_cell.angle_alpha   90.00
_cell.angle_beta   90.00
_cell.angle_gamma   90.00
#
_symmetry.space_group_name_H-M   'P 1'
#
loop_
_entity.id
_entity.type
_entity.pdbx_description
1 polymer ?
#
loop_
_entity_poly.entity_id
_entity_poly.type
_entity_poly.pdbx_seq_one_letter_code
_entity_poly.pdbx_strand_id
1 'polypeptide(L)'
;MQLGDGTTNGSVLGAISTSTDATHKGVLAIRAVAGTPATIGNIISGEGSVSVLGGTVTLSGVNTYTGGTTVSAGILTLTGDNTGGGTTTVDAGAALHIGTGGTSGSLAGNIVNNGALVVNRSNALDLLGDLRPGSLTKSGAGTLTLSGINTYTGGTTMTGAQLPLLPIAIWVGLRVA
;
A
#
# COMPACT_ATOMS: atom_id res chain seq x y z
N MET A 1 -20.83 8.59 -12.04
CA MET A 1 -20.38 8.23 -13.40
C MET A 1 -19.91 6.79 -13.35
N GLN A 2 -20.38 5.92 -14.25
CA GLN A 2 -19.80 4.59 -14.43
C GLN A 2 -18.62 4.72 -15.39
N LEU A 3 -17.45 4.25 -14.98
CA LEU A 3 -16.27 4.19 -15.82
C LEU A 3 -16.10 2.71 -16.24
N GLY A 4 -16.60 2.34 -17.41
CA GLY A 4 -16.52 0.97 -17.94
C GLY A 4 -17.52 0.64 -19.05
N ASP A 5 -17.40 -0.53 -19.67
CA ASP A 5 -18.21 -0.99 -20.81
C ASP A 5 -19.59 -1.56 -20.43
N GLY A 6 -20.00 -1.44 -19.16
CA GLY A 6 -21.24 -2.03 -18.65
C GLY A 6 -21.12 -3.48 -18.19
N THR A 7 -19.95 -4.11 -18.29
CA THR A 7 -19.64 -5.45 -17.75
C THR A 7 -18.69 -5.36 -16.55
N THR A 8 -18.12 -6.48 -16.09
CA THR A 8 -17.02 -6.47 -15.11
C THR A 8 -15.70 -5.92 -15.67
N ASN A 9 -15.63 -5.65 -16.98
CA ASN A 9 -14.42 -5.21 -17.69
C ASN A 9 -14.55 -3.74 -18.10
N GLY A 10 -14.35 -2.83 -17.15
CA GLY A 10 -14.21 -1.40 -17.45
C GLY A 10 -12.74 -0.99 -17.51
N SER A 11 -12.38 -0.12 -18.46
CA SER A 11 -11.08 0.56 -18.45
C SER A 11 -11.27 2.07 -18.58
N VAL A 12 -10.52 2.82 -17.78
CA VAL A 12 -10.34 4.26 -18.00
C VAL A 12 -9.14 4.41 -18.92
N LEU A 13 -9.30 5.11 -20.05
CA LEU A 13 -8.16 5.48 -20.89
C LEU A 13 -7.50 6.74 -20.31
N GLY A 14 -6.18 6.70 -20.12
CA GLY A 14 -5.39 7.85 -19.65
C GLY A 14 -5.31 8.00 -18.13
N ALA A 15 -4.88 9.16 -17.64
CA ALA A 15 -4.73 9.40 -16.20
C ALA A 15 -6.09 9.58 -15.49
N ILE A 16 -6.13 9.24 -14.20
CA ILE A 16 -7.26 9.50 -13.31
C ILE A 16 -6.89 10.69 -12.41
N SER A 17 -7.71 11.74 -12.41
CA SER A 17 -7.53 12.90 -11.51
C SER A 17 -8.57 12.88 -10.41
N THR A 18 -8.14 12.97 -9.15
CA THR A 18 -9.00 13.04 -7.96
C THR A 18 -9.38 14.47 -7.57
N SER A 19 -9.25 15.44 -8.50
CA SER A 19 -9.37 16.90 -8.34
C SER A 19 -8.04 17.60 -8.13
N THR A 20 -7.87 18.78 -8.73
CA THR A 20 -6.77 19.74 -8.45
C THR A 20 -7.23 20.89 -7.56
N ASP A 21 -8.49 20.88 -7.13
CA ASP A 21 -9.05 21.88 -6.22
C ASP A 21 -8.75 21.48 -4.78
N ALA A 22 -7.94 22.29 -4.10
CA ALA A 22 -7.58 22.09 -2.71
C ALA A 22 -8.76 22.18 -1.72
N THR A 23 -9.84 22.85 -2.12
CA THR A 23 -11.06 22.99 -1.31
C THR A 23 -12.07 21.88 -1.59
N HIS A 24 -12.16 21.40 -2.84
CA HIS A 24 -13.09 20.35 -3.25
C HIS A 24 -12.34 19.10 -3.73
N LYS A 25 -11.84 18.35 -2.75
CA LYS A 25 -11.10 17.10 -2.96
C LYS A 25 -12.04 15.95 -3.30
N GLY A 26 -11.75 15.24 -4.37
CA GLY A 26 -12.49 14.04 -4.76
C GLY A 26 -12.03 12.80 -4.00
N VAL A 27 -12.86 11.76 -4.00
CA VAL A 27 -12.51 10.42 -3.53
C VAL A 27 -12.65 9.44 -4.69
N LEU A 28 -11.56 8.78 -5.07
CA LEU A 28 -11.62 7.63 -5.95
C LEU A 28 -11.93 6.38 -5.11
N ALA A 29 -13.20 6.00 -5.06
CA ALA A 29 -13.64 4.79 -4.40
C ALA A 29 -13.57 3.58 -5.35
N ILE A 30 -12.89 2.52 -4.92
CA ILE A 30 -12.63 1.30 -5.70
C ILE A 30 -13.16 0.11 -4.90
N ARG A 31 -13.93 -0.75 -5.56
CA ARG A 31 -14.36 -2.04 -5.00
C ARG A 31 -14.18 -3.10 -6.07
N ALA A 32 -13.29 -4.05 -5.83
CA ALA A 32 -13.18 -5.24 -6.67
C ALA A 32 -14.24 -6.27 -6.26
N VAL A 33 -14.69 -7.06 -7.23
CA VAL A 33 -15.58 -8.19 -6.96
C VAL A 33 -14.77 -9.28 -6.24
N ALA A 34 -15.38 -9.90 -5.22
CA ALA A 34 -14.71 -10.98 -4.50
C ALA A 34 -14.28 -12.10 -5.46
N GLY A 35 -13.03 -12.55 -5.36
CA GLY A 35 -12.45 -13.57 -6.24
C GLY A 35 -12.05 -13.08 -7.63
N THR A 36 -12.31 -11.82 -7.98
CA THR A 36 -11.92 -11.22 -9.28
C THR A 36 -11.04 -9.99 -9.03
N PRO A 37 -9.70 -10.15 -8.95
CA PRO A 37 -8.81 -9.03 -8.70
C PRO A 37 -8.92 -7.94 -9.77
N ALA A 38 -8.88 -6.67 -9.36
CA ALA A 38 -8.87 -5.53 -10.25
C ALA A 38 -7.47 -4.90 -10.29
N THR A 39 -6.99 -4.54 -11.47
CA THR A 39 -5.72 -3.80 -11.63
C THR A 39 -5.99 -2.44 -12.24
N ILE A 40 -5.53 -1.39 -11.56
CA ILE A 40 -5.53 -0.02 -12.05
C ILE A 40 -4.10 0.32 -12.51
N GLY A 41 -3.91 0.29 -13.83
CA GLY A 41 -2.63 0.65 -14.46
C GLY A 41 -2.46 2.13 -14.73
N ASN A 42 -3.52 2.91 -14.57
CA ASN A 42 -3.53 4.35 -14.78
C ASN A 42 -2.69 5.07 -13.72
N ILE A 43 -2.13 6.22 -14.09
CA ILE A 43 -1.61 7.19 -13.12
C ILE A 43 -2.82 7.82 -12.40
N ILE A 44 -2.87 7.70 -11.08
CA ILE A 44 -3.82 8.44 -10.23
C ILE A 44 -3.10 9.69 -9.69
N SER A 45 -3.71 10.86 -9.84
CA SER A 45 -3.10 12.17 -9.52
C SER A 45 -4.14 13.12 -8.90
N GLY A 46 -3.69 14.27 -8.37
CA GLY A 46 -4.56 15.29 -7.77
C GLY A 46 -4.45 15.36 -6.25
N GLU A 47 -5.29 16.17 -5.62
CA GLU A 47 -5.29 16.39 -4.16
C GLU A 47 -6.27 15.50 -3.40
N GLY A 48 -7.14 14.81 -4.13
CA GLY A 48 -8.11 13.90 -3.56
C GLY A 48 -7.54 12.56 -3.13
N SER A 49 -8.36 11.79 -2.43
CA SER A 49 -7.98 10.51 -1.81
C SER A 49 -8.38 9.30 -2.65
N VAL A 50 -7.80 8.15 -2.31
CA VAL A 50 -8.18 6.83 -2.83
C VAL A 50 -8.77 6.00 -1.69
N SER A 51 -9.89 5.33 -1.94
CA SER A 51 -10.53 4.44 -0.96
C SER A 51 -10.78 3.06 -1.58
N VAL A 52 -10.24 2.01 -0.97
CA VAL A 52 -10.50 0.62 -1.34
C VAL A 52 -11.54 0.06 -0.38
N LEU A 53 -12.73 -0.23 -0.92
CA LEU A 53 -13.91 -0.64 -0.16
C LEU A 53 -14.05 -2.16 -0.03
N GLY A 54 -13.21 -2.94 -0.72
CA GLY A 54 -13.27 -4.41 -0.70
C GLY A 54 -12.68 -5.08 -1.93
N GLY A 55 -12.52 -6.41 -1.82
CA GLY A 55 -11.90 -7.25 -2.86
C GLY A 55 -10.38 -7.11 -2.92
N THR A 56 -9.78 -7.54 -4.02
CA THR A 56 -8.33 -7.40 -4.26
C THR A 56 -8.09 -6.36 -5.35
N VAL A 57 -7.40 -5.29 -5.02
CA VAL A 57 -7.08 -4.19 -5.93
C VAL A 57 -5.57 -4.04 -6.04
N THR A 58 -5.06 -3.97 -7.27
CA THR A 58 -3.64 -3.67 -7.55
C THR A 58 -3.53 -2.30 -8.18
N LEU A 59 -2.72 -1.41 -7.60
CA LEU A 59 -2.27 -0.19 -8.26
C LEU A 59 -0.89 -0.46 -8.87
N SER A 60 -0.82 -0.47 -10.20
CA SER A 60 0.42 -0.72 -10.94
C SER A 60 0.99 0.52 -11.64
N GLY A 61 0.20 1.60 -11.74
CA GLY A 61 0.68 2.89 -12.22
C GLY A 61 1.56 3.62 -11.20
N VAL A 62 2.30 4.63 -11.65
CA VAL A 62 3.02 5.58 -10.79
C VAL A 62 2.02 6.65 -10.34
N ASN A 63 1.61 6.60 -9.08
CA ASN A 63 0.57 7.46 -8.54
C ASN A 63 1.14 8.64 -7.78
N THR A 64 0.57 9.82 -8.01
CA THR A 64 1.04 11.12 -7.48
C THR A 64 -0.03 11.88 -6.71
N TYR A 65 -1.18 11.26 -6.42
CA TYR A 65 -2.24 11.91 -5.66
C TYR A 65 -1.79 12.18 -4.22
N THR A 66 -2.01 13.40 -3.72
CA THR A 66 -1.51 13.85 -2.42
C THR A 66 -2.49 13.64 -1.27
N GLY A 67 -3.76 13.32 -1.59
CA GLY A 67 -4.72 12.89 -0.60
C GLY A 67 -4.37 11.53 0.01
N GLY A 68 -5.02 11.19 1.12
CA GLY A 68 -4.79 9.92 1.80
C GLY A 68 -5.25 8.70 1.00
N THR A 69 -4.79 7.53 1.43
CA THR A 69 -5.31 6.23 0.97
C THR A 69 -6.01 5.53 2.12
N THR A 70 -7.24 5.06 1.93
CA THR A 70 -7.95 4.26 2.94
C THR A 70 -8.24 2.87 2.39
N VAL A 71 -7.76 1.82 3.04
CA VAL A 71 -8.12 0.42 2.76
C VAL A 71 -9.12 -0.02 3.83
N SER A 72 -10.41 0.12 3.53
CA SER A 72 -11.48 -0.19 4.48
C SER A 72 -11.82 -1.67 4.57
N ALA A 73 -11.59 -2.41 3.48
CA ALA A 73 -11.72 -3.86 3.45
C ALA A 73 -10.92 -4.46 2.30
N GLY A 74 -10.64 -5.76 2.38
CA GLY A 74 -9.93 -6.48 1.32
C GLY A 74 -8.44 -6.19 1.29
N ILE A 75 -7.85 -6.27 0.11
CA ILE A 75 -6.40 -6.16 -0.10
C ILE A 75 -6.11 -5.08 -1.14
N LEU A 76 -5.30 -4.09 -0.77
CA LEU A 76 -4.64 -3.18 -1.70
C LEU A 76 -3.21 -3.67 -1.94
N THR A 77 -2.82 -3.89 -3.18
CA THR A 77 -1.45 -4.23 -3.58
C THR A 77 -0.83 -3.09 -4.39
N LEU A 78 0.33 -2.61 -3.96
CA LEU A 78 1.12 -1.61 -4.68
C LEU A 78 2.24 -2.31 -5.44
N THR A 79 2.12 -2.35 -6.77
CA THR A 79 3.19 -2.80 -7.67
C THR A 79 3.83 -1.63 -8.41
N GLY A 80 3.12 -0.51 -8.56
CA GLY A 80 3.68 0.77 -8.97
C GLY A 80 4.09 1.63 -7.77
N ASP A 81 4.78 2.73 -8.05
CA ASP A 81 5.20 3.68 -7.02
C ASP A 81 4.04 4.59 -6.62
N ASN A 82 3.84 4.79 -5.31
CA ASN A 82 2.82 5.70 -4.79
C ASN A 82 3.51 6.84 -4.03
N THR A 83 3.72 7.97 -4.72
CA THR A 83 4.67 9.02 -4.32
C THR A 83 4.02 10.27 -3.73
N GLY A 84 2.70 10.36 -3.74
CA GLY A 84 1.99 11.58 -3.34
C GLY A 84 1.98 11.88 -1.83
N GLY A 85 2.40 10.93 -0.99
CA GLY A 85 2.76 11.21 0.40
C GLY A 85 1.60 11.42 1.38
N GLY A 86 0.35 11.27 0.94
CA GLY A 86 -0.81 11.26 1.82
C GLY A 86 -0.78 10.10 2.82
N THR A 87 -1.39 10.28 4.00
CA THR A 87 -1.46 9.20 5.00
C THR A 87 -2.24 8.01 4.45
N THR A 88 -1.68 6.82 4.61
CA THR A 88 -2.34 5.56 4.28
C THR A 88 -2.91 4.93 5.55
N THR A 89 -4.22 4.66 5.56
CA THR A 89 -4.92 3.98 6.65
C THR A 89 -5.37 2.60 6.19
N VAL A 90 -5.01 1.57 6.95
CA VAL A 90 -5.45 0.19 6.74
C VAL A 90 -6.36 -0.17 7.90
N ASP A 91 -7.64 -0.39 7.62
CA ASP A 91 -8.62 -0.72 8.66
C ASP A 91 -8.47 -2.19 9.11
N ALA A 92 -9.05 -2.50 10.28
CA ALA A 92 -9.04 -3.85 10.82
C ALA A 92 -9.73 -4.83 9.84
N GLY A 93 -9.08 -5.98 9.60
CA GLY A 93 -9.56 -6.97 8.63
C GLY A 93 -9.20 -6.65 7.16
N ALA A 94 -8.53 -5.53 6.89
CA ALA A 94 -7.96 -5.20 5.59
C ALA A 94 -6.44 -5.42 5.56
N ALA A 95 -5.87 -5.43 4.35
CA ALA A 95 -4.44 -5.55 4.13
C ALA A 95 -3.90 -4.58 3.07
N LEU A 96 -2.69 -4.11 3.31
CA LEU A 96 -1.85 -3.40 2.34
C LEU A 96 -0.62 -4.25 2.02
N HIS A 97 -0.41 -4.54 0.75
CA HIS A 97 0.77 -5.23 0.23
C HIS A 97 1.64 -4.24 -0.56
N ILE A 98 2.94 -4.20 -0.28
CA ILE A 98 3.92 -3.44 -1.06
C ILE A 98 4.83 -4.43 -1.77
N GLY A 99 4.68 -4.50 -3.09
CA GLY A 99 5.34 -5.45 -3.97
C GLY A 99 4.75 -6.87 -3.92
N THR A 100 5.21 -7.69 -4.86
CA THR A 100 4.81 -9.09 -5.06
C THR A 100 6.01 -10.04 -5.18
N GLY A 101 7.19 -9.62 -4.68
CA GLY A 101 8.44 -10.37 -4.73
C GLY A 101 9.46 -9.84 -5.74
N GLY A 102 9.07 -8.88 -6.58
CA GLY A 102 9.96 -8.16 -7.49
C GLY A 102 10.57 -6.89 -6.90
N THR A 103 11.11 -6.06 -7.79
CA THR A 103 11.79 -4.78 -7.51
C THR A 103 10.92 -3.53 -7.74
N SER A 104 9.60 -3.70 -7.95
CA SER A 104 8.63 -2.60 -8.02
C SER A 104 7.69 -2.52 -6.80
N GLY A 105 7.11 -1.35 -6.57
CA GLY A 105 6.21 -1.06 -5.46
C GLY A 105 6.87 -0.20 -4.38
N SER A 106 6.25 0.93 -4.08
CA SER A 106 6.67 1.82 -3.00
C SER A 106 5.49 2.62 -2.47
N LEU A 107 5.66 3.18 -1.28
CA LEU A 107 4.69 4.05 -0.64
C LEU A 107 5.40 5.19 0.08
N ALA A 108 5.02 6.42 -0.26
CA ALA A 108 5.36 7.62 0.49
C ALA A 108 4.26 7.95 1.53
N GLY A 109 4.65 8.62 2.61
CA GLY A 109 3.73 9.09 3.65
C GLY A 109 3.59 8.13 4.83
N ASN A 110 2.83 8.59 5.83
CA ASN A 110 2.60 7.86 7.08
C ASN A 110 1.66 6.67 6.87
N ILE A 111 1.79 5.65 7.71
CA ILE A 111 0.94 4.46 7.69
C ILE A 111 0.24 4.29 9.05
N VAL A 112 -1.07 4.42 9.04
CA VAL A 112 -1.97 4.02 10.13
C VAL A 112 -2.41 2.59 9.88
N ASN A 113 -1.70 1.61 10.43
CA ASN A 113 -1.96 0.19 10.19
C ASN A 113 -2.80 -0.42 11.32
N ASN A 114 -4.11 -0.59 11.16
CA ASN A 114 -4.96 -1.34 12.11
C ASN A 114 -5.24 -2.78 11.65
N GLY A 115 -4.68 -3.19 10.51
CA GLY A 115 -4.89 -4.49 9.88
C GLY A 115 -3.56 -5.20 9.62
N ALA A 116 -3.29 -5.51 8.35
CA ALA A 116 -2.05 -6.13 7.91
C ALA A 116 -1.27 -5.28 6.91
N LEU A 117 0.03 -5.12 7.18
CA LEU A 117 1.00 -4.60 6.23
C LEU A 117 1.93 -5.74 5.80
N VAL A 118 2.01 -6.02 4.51
CA VAL A 118 2.92 -7.02 3.94
C VAL A 118 3.90 -6.32 3.01
N VAL A 119 5.19 -6.55 3.21
CA VAL A 119 6.25 -6.04 2.34
C VAL A 119 6.93 -7.22 1.65
N ASN A 120 6.69 -7.33 0.34
CA ASN A 120 7.25 -8.37 -0.51
C ASN A 120 8.10 -7.75 -1.64
N ARG A 121 9.32 -7.33 -1.28
CA ARG A 121 10.29 -6.67 -2.15
C ARG A 121 11.58 -7.49 -2.18
N SER A 122 12.17 -7.68 -3.36
CA SER A 122 13.47 -8.36 -3.50
C SER A 122 14.66 -7.44 -3.30
N ASN A 123 14.49 -6.12 -3.46
CA ASN A 123 15.48 -5.10 -3.17
C ASN A 123 15.10 -4.27 -1.93
N ALA A 124 16.01 -3.39 -1.52
CA ALA A 124 15.78 -2.50 -0.39
C ALA A 124 14.53 -1.62 -0.61
N LEU A 125 13.76 -1.44 0.45
CA LEU A 125 12.66 -0.49 0.54
C LEU A 125 12.79 0.30 1.84
N ASP A 126 12.78 1.63 1.71
CA ASP A 126 12.72 2.53 2.86
C ASP A 126 11.31 3.11 2.97
N LEU A 127 10.65 2.87 4.10
CA LEU A 127 9.41 3.54 4.46
C LEU A 127 9.74 4.73 5.36
N LEU A 128 9.62 5.94 4.78
CA LEU A 128 10.03 7.18 5.42
C LEU A 128 9.01 7.73 6.43
N GLY A 129 7.73 7.39 6.27
CA GLY A 129 6.66 7.85 7.15
C GLY A 129 6.54 7.04 8.44
N ASP A 130 5.85 7.62 9.42
CA ASP A 130 5.57 6.98 10.70
C ASP A 130 4.69 5.73 10.50
N LEU A 131 5.05 4.61 11.13
CA LEU A 131 4.21 3.41 11.20
C LEU A 131 3.55 3.29 12.58
N ARG A 132 2.22 3.28 12.59
CA ARG A 132 1.39 2.96 13.76
C ARG A 132 1.17 1.44 13.93
N PRO A 133 0.81 0.97 15.14
CA PRO A 133 0.74 -0.47 15.46
C PRO A 133 -0.39 -1.23 14.75
N GLY A 134 -0.01 -2.31 14.06
CA GLY A 134 -0.83 -3.36 13.44
C GLY A 134 0.05 -4.58 13.17
N SER A 135 -0.33 -5.52 12.31
CA SER A 135 0.58 -6.62 11.94
C SER A 135 1.50 -6.21 10.78
N LEU A 136 2.80 -6.54 10.86
CA LEU A 136 3.77 -6.37 9.78
C LEU A 136 4.35 -7.73 9.37
N THR A 137 4.28 -8.05 8.08
CA THR A 137 4.95 -9.21 7.49
C THR A 137 5.99 -8.78 6.47
N LYS A 138 7.24 -9.25 6.63
CA LYS A 138 8.32 -9.08 5.65
C LYS A 138 8.61 -10.41 4.98
N SER A 139 8.20 -10.57 3.73
CA SER A 139 8.30 -11.84 3.00
C SER A 139 9.33 -11.84 1.86
N GLY A 140 9.66 -10.67 1.31
CA GLY A 140 10.67 -10.57 0.24
C GLY A 140 12.12 -10.65 0.74
N ALA A 141 13.08 -10.90 -0.15
CA ALA A 141 14.51 -11.00 0.19
C ALA A 141 15.19 -9.66 0.50
N GLY A 142 14.62 -8.54 0.05
CA GLY A 142 15.24 -7.23 0.22
C GLY A 142 15.19 -6.69 1.65
N THR A 143 16.01 -5.71 1.98
CA THR A 143 15.96 -5.03 3.29
C THR A 143 14.72 -4.12 3.38
N LEU A 144 14.05 -4.09 4.54
CA LEU A 144 13.04 -3.08 4.85
C LEU A 144 13.59 -2.16 5.94
N THR A 145 13.68 -0.87 5.64
CA THR A 145 14.04 0.17 6.61
C THR A 145 12.78 0.94 7.00
N LEU A 146 12.53 1.10 8.29
CA LEU A 146 11.44 1.94 8.82
C LEU A 146 12.07 3.20 9.42
N SER A 147 12.09 4.29 8.65
CA SER A 147 12.85 5.49 8.99
C SER A 147 12.05 6.57 9.75
N GLY A 148 10.72 6.42 9.82
CA GLY A 148 9.84 7.32 10.59
C GLY A 148 9.83 7.04 12.10
N ILE A 149 9.01 7.78 12.84
CA ILE A 149 8.75 7.56 14.26
C ILE A 149 7.76 6.39 14.40
N ASN A 150 8.31 5.19 14.51
CA ASN A 150 7.50 3.97 14.61
C ASN A 150 7.05 3.76 16.06
N THR A 151 5.73 3.86 16.30
CA THR A 151 5.09 3.47 17.58
C THR A 151 4.57 2.03 17.53
N TYR A 152 5.06 1.27 16.55
CA TYR A 152 4.69 -0.11 16.27
C TYR A 152 5.00 -1.03 17.46
N THR A 153 3.94 -1.61 18.04
CA THR A 153 3.98 -2.60 19.12
C THR A 153 3.50 -3.99 18.66
N GLY A 154 3.13 -4.12 17.38
CA GLY A 154 2.61 -5.36 16.81
C GLY A 154 3.68 -6.45 16.62
N GLY A 155 3.23 -7.68 16.37
CA GLY A 155 4.14 -8.78 16.04
C GLY A 155 4.64 -8.68 14.60
N THR A 156 5.96 -8.70 14.40
CA THR A 156 6.56 -8.75 13.06
C THR A 156 6.87 -10.19 12.67
N THR A 157 6.30 -10.64 11.56
CA THR A 157 6.56 -11.97 11.00
C THR A 157 7.50 -11.86 9.81
N MET A 158 8.60 -12.61 9.80
CA MET A 158 9.54 -12.68 8.67
C MET A 158 9.41 -14.04 7.97
N THR A 159 9.09 -14.05 6.68
CA THR A 159 8.82 -15.30 5.92
C THR A 159 9.72 -15.48 4.68
N GLY A 160 10.80 -14.70 4.56
CA GLY A 160 11.78 -14.80 3.48
C GLY A 160 13.13 -15.36 3.94
N ALA A 161 13.83 -16.06 3.06
CA ALA A 161 15.18 -16.57 3.31
C ALA A 161 16.22 -15.43 3.26
N GLN A 162 16.43 -14.72 4.37
CA GLN A 162 17.76 -14.21 4.70
C GLN A 162 17.86 -13.93 6.21
N LEU A 163 18.62 -14.77 6.91
CA LEU A 163 19.43 -14.35 8.04
C LEU A 163 20.78 -13.84 7.47
N PRO A 164 21.01 -12.54 7.28
CA PRO A 164 22.34 -12.00 7.32
C PRO A 164 22.52 -11.36 8.70
N LEU A 165 23.09 -12.10 9.65
CA LEU A 165 23.64 -11.50 10.86
C LEU A 165 24.87 -10.69 10.46
N LEU A 166 24.74 -9.36 10.37
CA LEU A 166 25.85 -8.41 10.47
C LEU A 166 25.43 -7.25 11.39
N PRO A 167 26.38 -6.62 12.09
CA PRO A 167 26.11 -6.10 13.43
C PRO A 167 25.36 -4.76 13.39
N ILE A 168 24.36 -4.69 14.26
CA ILE A 168 23.64 -3.48 14.73
C ILE A 168 22.50 -2.99 13.82
N ALA A 169 21.35 -3.63 13.98
CA ALA A 169 20.09 -2.92 14.20
C ALA A 169 19.37 -3.63 15.34
N ILE A 170 19.11 -2.92 16.44
CA ILE A 170 18.42 -3.46 17.61
C ILE A 170 16.98 -3.76 17.18
N TRP A 171 16.70 -5.05 16.95
CA TRP A 171 15.37 -5.54 16.67
C TRP A 171 14.69 -5.86 18.00
N VAL A 172 13.71 -5.07 18.40
CA VAL A 172 12.87 -5.40 19.56
C VAL A 172 11.73 -6.30 19.07
N GLY A 173 11.78 -7.59 19.40
CA GLY A 173 10.61 -8.48 19.34
C GLY A 173 10.56 -9.56 18.25
N LEU A 174 11.69 -10.10 17.77
CA LEU A 174 11.70 -11.14 16.74
C LEU A 174 11.26 -12.49 17.33
N ARG A 175 10.10 -13.00 16.88
CA ARG A 175 9.79 -14.44 16.93
C ARG A 175 9.99 -14.99 15.52
N VAL A 176 11.06 -15.76 15.34
CA VAL A 176 11.21 -16.63 14.16
C VAL A 176 10.24 -17.79 14.37
N ALA A 177 9.32 -18.00 13.43
CA ALA A 177 8.48 -19.19 13.38
C ALA A 177 9.23 -20.31 12.66
#